data_AF-A0A0P0N1Y5-F1
#
_entry.id   AF-A0A0P0N1Y5-F1
#
_cell.length_a   1.000
_cell.length_b   1.000
_cell.length_c   1.000
_cell.angle_alpha   90.00
_cell.angle_beta   90.00
_cell.angle_gamma   90.00
#
_symmetry.space_group_name_H-M   'P 1'
#
loop_
_entity.id
_entity.type
_entity.pdbx_description
1 polymer ?
#
loop_
_entity_poly.entity_id
_entity_poly.type
_entity_poly.pdbx_seq_one_letter_code
_entity_poly.pdbx_strand_id
1 'polypeptide(L)'
;MSQTLGDVCEAVALLDSRTRRRLVEIALENGYAAKDIAAIMGVSPAAVSRYVHESLSPSTETLCRMIYGIDDETRTRILVEAAQTLWNALERLLHAIPPSPDKMMLAEGIADKISIILAETTIYNNKKPTRDNLTQILDTGKAEQA
;
A
#
# COMPACT_ATOMS: atom_id res chain seq x y z
N MET A 1 -16.68 6.08 4.49
CA MET A 1 -15.40 5.38 4.17
C MET A 1 -14.86 5.78 2.78
N SER A 2 -15.02 7.03 2.31
CA SER A 2 -14.67 7.43 0.93
C SER A 2 -13.45 8.35 0.81
N GLN A 3 -12.85 8.80 1.92
CA GLN A 3 -11.69 9.72 1.88
C GLN A 3 -10.39 8.98 1.53
N THR A 4 -10.21 7.75 2.00
CA THR A 4 -8.95 6.99 1.83
C THR A 4 -8.60 6.62 0.39
N LEU A 5 -9.59 6.58 -0.52
CA LEU A 5 -9.37 6.21 -1.92
C LEU A 5 -8.83 7.36 -2.78
N GLY A 6 -9.15 8.60 -2.43
CA GLY A 6 -8.54 9.78 -3.07
C GLY A 6 -7.06 9.86 -2.71
N ASP A 7 -6.77 9.72 -1.41
CA ASP A 7 -5.45 9.92 -0.83
C ASP A 7 -4.39 8.97 -1.41
N VAL A 8 -4.74 7.69 -1.63
CA VAL A 8 -3.82 6.71 -2.24
C VAL A 8 -3.46 7.11 -3.67
N CYS A 9 -4.42 7.55 -4.46
CA CYS A 9 -4.17 7.93 -5.85
C CYS A 9 -3.34 9.22 -5.97
N GLU A 10 -3.56 10.17 -5.06
CA GLU A 10 -2.74 11.37 -4.94
C GLU A 10 -1.29 11.02 -4.59
N ALA A 11 -1.08 10.11 -3.63
CA ALA A 11 0.25 9.62 -3.28
C ALA A 11 0.94 8.91 -4.46
N VAL A 12 0.21 8.05 -5.19
CA VAL A 12 0.71 7.37 -6.39
C VAL A 12 1.09 8.36 -7.49
N ALA A 13 0.40 9.50 -7.58
CA ALA A 13 0.72 10.54 -8.56
C ALA A 13 2.13 11.14 -8.34
N LEU A 14 2.66 11.11 -7.11
CA LEU A 14 3.99 11.63 -6.77
C LEU A 14 5.13 10.68 -7.15
N LEU A 15 4.83 9.42 -7.49
CA LEU A 15 5.85 8.42 -7.82
C LEU A 15 6.50 8.68 -9.18
N ASP A 16 7.81 8.43 -9.26
CA ASP A 16 8.54 8.46 -10.52
C ASP A 16 8.18 7.29 -11.45
N SER A 17 8.54 7.40 -12.73
CA SER A 17 8.21 6.37 -13.73
C SER A 17 8.79 5.01 -13.41
N ARG A 18 9.95 4.95 -12.73
CA ARG A 18 10.59 3.69 -12.37
C ARG A 18 9.79 2.95 -11.32
N THR A 19 9.42 3.65 -10.24
CA THR A 19 8.62 3.10 -9.15
C THR A 19 7.24 2.69 -9.66
N ARG A 20 6.63 3.50 -10.51
CA ARG A 20 5.36 3.17 -11.17
C ARG A 20 5.39 1.85 -11.93
N ARG A 21 6.48 1.56 -12.66
CA ARG A 21 6.68 0.26 -13.31
C ARG A 21 6.89 -0.86 -12.30
N ARG A 22 7.70 -0.60 -11.26
CA ARG A 22 7.94 -1.56 -10.17
C ARG A 22 6.66 -2.03 -9.50
N LEU A 23 5.66 -1.16 -9.34
CA LEU A 23 4.36 -1.56 -8.79
C LEU A 23 3.65 -2.63 -9.65
N VAL A 24 3.78 -2.55 -10.97
CA VAL A 24 3.23 -3.54 -11.90
C VAL A 24 4.00 -4.86 -11.80
N GLU A 25 5.32 -4.80 -11.67
CA GLU A 25 6.16 -5.98 -11.46
C GLU A 25 5.80 -6.72 -10.18
N ILE A 26 5.52 -6.00 -9.08
CA ILE A 26 5.07 -6.62 -7.83
C ILE A 26 3.79 -7.42 -8.06
N ALA A 27 2.82 -6.91 -8.81
CA ALA A 27 1.60 -7.68 -9.11
C ALA A 27 1.92 -8.97 -9.88
N LEU A 28 2.82 -8.92 -10.87
CA LEU A 28 3.26 -10.09 -11.63
C LEU A 28 4.00 -11.11 -10.73
N GLU A 29 4.89 -10.64 -9.86
CA GLU A 29 5.64 -11.46 -8.90
C GLU A 29 4.73 -12.15 -7.88
N ASN A 30 3.55 -11.58 -7.59
CA ASN A 30 2.52 -12.19 -6.75
C ASN A 30 1.56 -13.12 -7.51
N GLY A 31 1.92 -13.50 -8.74
CA GLY A 31 1.25 -14.57 -9.49
C GLY A 31 0.14 -14.12 -10.43
N TYR A 32 -0.09 -12.81 -10.58
CA TYR A 32 -1.01 -12.32 -11.61
C TYR A 32 -0.45 -12.56 -13.01
N ALA A 33 -1.28 -13.06 -13.92
CA ALA A 33 -0.90 -13.10 -15.32
C ALA A 33 -1.00 -11.69 -15.94
N ALA A 34 -0.12 -11.38 -16.89
CA ALA A 34 -0.10 -10.08 -17.57
C ALA A 34 -1.44 -9.72 -18.23
N LYS A 35 -2.19 -10.71 -18.73
CA LYS A 35 -3.52 -10.51 -19.31
C LYS A 35 -4.55 -10.03 -18.27
N ASP A 36 -4.44 -10.51 -17.03
CA ASP A 36 -5.39 -10.21 -15.97
C ASP A 36 -5.11 -8.81 -15.42
N ILE A 37 -3.82 -8.48 -15.23
CA ILE A 37 -3.39 -7.12 -14.92
C ILE A 37 -3.85 -6.13 -15.99
N ALA A 38 -3.69 -6.47 -17.27
CA ALA A 38 -4.11 -5.61 -18.37
C ALA A 38 -5.62 -5.33 -18.31
N ALA A 39 -6.44 -6.37 -18.04
CA ALA A 39 -7.88 -6.23 -17.87
C ALA A 39 -8.22 -5.33 -16.68
N ILE A 40 -7.59 -5.52 -15.52
CA ILE A 40 -7.80 -4.70 -14.32
C ILE A 40 -7.43 -3.23 -14.59
N MET A 41 -6.28 -3.01 -15.22
CA MET A 41 -5.76 -1.69 -15.58
C MET A 41 -6.58 -1.01 -16.69
N GLY A 42 -7.36 -1.75 -17.46
CA GLY A 42 -8.08 -1.26 -18.63
C GLY A 42 -7.14 -0.89 -19.79
N VAL A 43 -6.08 -1.68 -20.00
CA VAL A 43 -5.08 -1.50 -21.06
C VAL A 43 -4.89 -2.79 -21.86
N SER A 44 -4.10 -2.74 -22.93
CA SER A 44 -3.76 -3.95 -23.69
C SER A 44 -2.67 -4.78 -22.99
N PRO A 45 -2.63 -6.11 -23.19
CA PRO A 45 -1.53 -6.95 -22.68
C PRO A 45 -0.14 -6.51 -23.16
N ALA A 46 -0.07 -5.95 -24.37
CA ALA A 46 1.15 -5.37 -24.91
C ALA A 46 1.62 -4.14 -24.11
N ALA A 47 0.71 -3.33 -23.58
CA ALA A 47 1.06 -2.21 -22.70
C ALA A 47 1.69 -2.69 -21.39
N VAL A 48 1.16 -3.76 -20.78
CA VAL A 48 1.75 -4.37 -19.57
C VAL A 48 3.16 -4.87 -19.84
N SER A 49 3.38 -5.58 -20.95
CA SER A 49 4.73 -6.00 -21.36
C SER A 49 5.68 -4.81 -21.54
N ARG A 50 5.20 -3.70 -22.13
CA ARG A 50 5.98 -2.47 -22.28
C ARG A 50 6.31 -1.78 -20.95
N TYR A 51 5.46 -1.89 -19.93
CA TYR A 51 5.76 -1.42 -18.59
C TYR A 51 6.92 -2.23 -17.98
N VAL A 52 6.90 -3.57 -18.09
CA VAL A 52 7.97 -4.43 -17.55
C VAL A 52 9.30 -4.22 -18.28
N HIS A 53 9.28 -3.96 -19.57
CA HIS A 53 10.49 -3.69 -20.37
C HIS A 53 10.89 -2.20 -20.42
N GLU A 54 10.41 -1.39 -19.48
CA GLU A 54 10.78 0.02 -19.29
C GLU A 54 10.54 0.97 -20.48
N SER A 55 9.84 0.53 -21.52
CA SER A 55 9.53 1.32 -22.73
C SER A 55 8.30 2.22 -22.59
N LEU A 56 7.59 2.10 -21.47
CA LEU A 56 6.39 2.87 -21.13
C LEU A 56 6.23 2.94 -19.61
N SER A 57 5.64 4.02 -19.10
CA SER A 57 5.24 4.13 -17.69
C SER A 57 3.72 4.10 -17.60
N PRO A 58 3.12 3.39 -16.63
CA PRO A 58 1.68 3.45 -16.42
C PRO A 58 1.28 4.84 -15.88
N SER A 59 0.10 5.30 -16.30
CA SER A 59 -0.48 6.55 -15.78
C SER A 59 -0.97 6.34 -14.34
N THR A 60 -1.21 7.44 -13.62
CA THR A 60 -1.75 7.39 -12.25
C THR A 60 -3.10 6.67 -12.24
N GLU A 61 -4.00 7.02 -13.17
CA GLU A 61 -5.32 6.38 -13.28
C GLU A 61 -5.20 4.86 -13.50
N THR A 62 -4.27 4.45 -14.37
CA THR A 62 -4.05 3.02 -14.66
C THR A 62 -3.58 2.26 -13.43
N LEU A 63 -2.64 2.84 -12.67
CA LEU A 63 -2.15 2.26 -11.41
C LEU A 63 -3.23 2.21 -10.33
N CYS A 64 -4.04 3.26 -10.21
CA CYS A 64 -5.16 3.27 -9.26
C CYS A 64 -6.15 2.15 -9.53
N ARG A 65 -6.53 1.92 -10.80
CA ARG A 65 -7.38 0.79 -11.17
C ARG A 65 -6.77 -0.54 -10.77
N MET A 66 -5.45 -0.71 -10.99
CA MET A 66 -4.71 -1.90 -10.55
C MET A 66 -4.79 -2.08 -9.04
N ILE A 67 -4.39 -1.07 -8.27
CA ILE A 67 -4.35 -1.10 -6.80
C ILE A 67 -5.73 -1.46 -6.22
N TYR A 68 -6.82 -1.01 -6.82
CA TYR A 68 -8.17 -1.31 -6.35
C TYR A 68 -8.76 -2.63 -6.87
N GLY A 69 -8.25 -3.15 -7.98
CA GLY A 69 -8.76 -4.38 -8.60
C GLY A 69 -7.99 -5.65 -8.25
N ILE A 70 -6.87 -5.54 -7.54
CA ILE A 70 -6.09 -6.69 -7.05
C ILE A 70 -6.49 -7.09 -5.62
N ASP A 71 -6.06 -8.27 -5.20
CA ASP A 71 -6.30 -8.80 -3.87
C ASP A 71 -5.58 -8.01 -2.78
N ASP A 72 -6.06 -8.16 -1.54
CA ASP A 72 -5.59 -7.41 -0.39
C ASP A 72 -4.09 -7.61 -0.10
N GLU A 73 -3.56 -8.83 -0.26
CA GLU A 73 -2.15 -9.12 0.02
C GLU A 73 -1.25 -8.40 -0.98
N THR A 74 -1.54 -8.56 -2.28
CA THR A 74 -0.77 -7.90 -3.33
C THR A 74 -0.89 -6.37 -3.22
N ARG A 75 -2.10 -5.87 -2.94
CA ARG A 75 -2.32 -4.43 -2.69
C ARG A 75 -1.47 -3.91 -1.55
N THR A 76 -1.41 -4.62 -0.42
CA THR A 76 -0.55 -4.22 0.71
C THR A 76 0.92 -4.14 0.29
N ARG A 77 1.44 -5.13 -0.45
CA ARG A 77 2.84 -5.11 -0.92
C ARG A 77 3.13 -3.91 -1.83
N ILE A 78 2.22 -3.60 -2.75
CA ILE A 78 2.32 -2.44 -3.64
C ILE A 78 2.32 -1.13 -2.85
N LEU A 79 1.42 -0.99 -1.87
CA LEU A 79 1.34 0.22 -1.05
C LEU A 79 2.57 0.39 -0.15
N VAL A 80 3.14 -0.71 0.35
CA VAL A 80 4.41 -0.67 1.10
C VAL A 80 5.56 -0.17 0.22
N GLU A 81 5.69 -0.67 -1.02
CA GLU A 81 6.71 -0.21 -1.96
C GLU A 81 6.56 1.29 -2.28
N ALA A 82 5.33 1.73 -2.54
CA ALA A 82 5.04 3.14 -2.80
C ALA A 82 5.38 4.02 -1.58
N ALA A 83 4.97 3.61 -0.38
CA ALA A 83 5.25 4.34 0.86
C ALA A 83 6.76 4.43 1.14
N GLN A 84 7.51 3.33 0.95
CA GLN A 84 8.96 3.32 1.15
C GLN A 84 9.68 4.27 0.18
N THR A 85 9.24 4.30 -1.09
CA THR A 85 9.83 5.21 -2.09
C THR A 85 9.59 6.67 -1.71
N LEU A 86 8.36 7.01 -1.32
CA LEU A 86 8.01 8.37 -0.89
C LEU A 86 8.75 8.77 0.38
N TRP A 87 8.88 7.85 1.34
CA TRP A 87 9.66 8.08 2.56
C TRP A 87 11.12 8.39 2.24
N ASN A 88 11.78 7.57 1.39
CA ASN A 88 13.17 7.79 1.00
C ASN A 88 13.35 9.12 0.25
N ALA A 89 12.33 9.59 -0.49
CA ALA A 89 12.35 10.91 -1.11
C ALA A 89 12.23 12.04 -0.07
N LEU A 90 11.30 11.92 0.87
CA LEU A 90 11.11 12.88 1.97
C LEU A 90 12.35 12.97 2.86
N GLU A 91 12.94 11.85 3.25
CA GLU A 91 14.16 11.79 4.07
C GLU A 91 15.32 12.54 3.40
N ARG A 92 15.54 12.32 2.10
CA ARG A 92 16.55 13.07 1.32
C ARG A 92 16.28 14.57 1.31
N LEU A 93 15.02 14.98 1.17
CA LEU A 93 14.64 16.40 1.24
C LEU A 93 14.92 16.97 2.63
N LEU A 94 14.54 16.28 3.71
CA LEU A 94 14.81 16.71 5.07
C LEU A 94 16.30 16.85 5.35
N HIS A 95 17.13 15.95 4.83
CA HIS A 95 18.59 16.07 4.94
C HIS A 95 19.15 17.29 4.19
N ALA A 96 18.57 17.66 3.06
CA ALA A 96 18.99 18.81 2.26
C ALA A 96 18.65 20.16 2.89
N ILE A 97 17.70 20.22 3.84
CA ILE A 97 17.35 21.47 4.55
C ILE A 97 18.51 21.83 5.50
N PRO A 98 19.06 23.06 5.47
CA PRO A 98 20.06 23.50 6.45
C PRO A 98 19.54 23.43 7.90
N PRO A 99 20.41 23.27 8.90
CA PRO A 99 20.00 23.35 10.30
C PRO A 99 19.32 24.69 10.61
N SER A 100 18.04 24.66 10.96
CA SER A 100 17.23 25.83 11.31
C SER A 100 16.09 25.43 12.24
N PRO A 101 15.49 26.39 12.98
CA PRO A 101 14.26 26.14 13.74
C PRO A 101 13.14 25.55 12.87
N ASP A 102 12.98 26.03 11.63
CA ASP A 102 11.95 25.52 10.70
C ASP A 102 12.14 24.04 10.36
N LYS A 103 13.40 23.59 10.17
CA LYS A 103 13.72 22.18 9.95
C LYS A 103 13.31 21.32 11.15
N MET A 104 13.60 21.81 12.36
CA MET A 104 13.26 21.11 13.60
C MET A 104 11.76 21.01 13.79
N MET A 105 11.03 22.12 13.61
CA MET A 105 9.56 22.13 13.67
C MET A 105 8.91 21.20 12.64
N LEU A 106 9.44 21.17 11.41
CA LEU A 106 8.97 20.25 10.38
C LEU A 106 9.21 18.79 10.77
N ALA A 107 10.40 18.46 11.27
CA ALA A 107 10.76 17.11 11.70
C ALA A 107 9.89 16.63 12.87
N GLU A 108 9.66 17.48 13.87
CA GLU A 108 8.75 17.22 14.99
C GLU A 108 7.33 16.97 14.50
N GLY A 109 6.79 17.84 13.64
CA GLY A 109 5.45 17.65 13.08
C GLY A 109 5.29 16.36 12.26
N ILE A 110 6.34 15.89 11.59
CA ILE A 110 6.36 14.58 10.92
C ILE A 110 6.38 13.44 11.95
N ALA A 111 7.24 13.54 12.97
CA ALA A 111 7.35 12.52 14.03
C ALA A 111 6.04 12.34 14.80
N ASP A 112 5.32 13.42 15.08
CA ASP A 112 4.00 13.40 15.74
C ASP A 112 2.98 12.64 14.89
N LYS A 113 2.92 12.92 13.58
CA LYS A 113 2.01 12.21 12.66
C LYS A 113 2.31 10.72 12.58
N ILE A 114 3.59 10.34 12.52
CA ILE A 114 4.00 8.92 12.53
C ILE A 114 3.58 8.26 13.85
N SER A 115 3.75 8.95 14.97
CA SER A 115 3.38 8.43 16.30
C SER A 115 1.88 8.14 16.38
N ILE A 116 1.03 9.00 15.82
CA ILE A 116 -0.43 8.76 15.73
C ILE A 116 -0.74 7.49 14.92
N ILE A 117 -0.13 7.34 13.74
CA ILE A 117 -0.34 6.16 12.87
C ILE A 117 0.07 4.85 13.58
N LEU A 118 1.20 4.88 14.31
CA LEU A 118 1.67 3.73 15.08
C LEU A 118 0.72 3.36 16.23
N ALA A 119 0.17 4.36 16.91
CA ALA A 119 -0.81 4.14 17.98
C ALA A 119 -2.08 3.47 17.45
N GLU A 120 -2.61 3.94 16.31
CA GLU A 120 -3.77 3.34 15.63
C GLU A 120 -3.52 1.89 15.22
N THR A 121 -2.33 1.60 14.69
CA THR A 121 -1.93 0.26 14.26
C THR A 121 -1.80 -0.71 15.45
N THR A 122 -1.29 -0.23 16.59
CA THR A 122 -1.14 -1.04 17.81
C THR A 122 -2.50 -1.45 18.38
N ILE A 123 -3.50 -0.57 18.33
CA ILE A 123 -4.87 -0.87 18.77
C ILE A 123 -5.51 -1.95 17.89
N TYR A 124 -5.25 -1.93 16.58
CA TYR A 124 -5.77 -2.94 15.65
C TYR A 124 -5.21 -4.34 15.97
N ASN A 125 -3.91 -4.45 16.26
CA ASN A 125 -3.27 -5.73 16.60
C ASN A 125 -3.78 -6.33 17.93
N ASN A 126 -4.14 -5.48 18.90
CA ASN A 126 -4.69 -5.93 20.19
C ASN A 126 -6.17 -6.34 20.14
N LYS A 127 -6.88 -6.08 19.04
CA LYS A 127 -8.28 -6.48 18.84
C LYS A 127 -8.47 -7.75 18.01
N LYS A 128 -7.40 -8.32 17.43
CA LYS A 128 -7.51 -9.58 16.68
C LYS A 128 -7.77 -10.71 17.68
N PRO A 129 -8.91 -11.43 17.63
CA PRO A 129 -9.15 -12.52 18.55
C PRO A 129 -8.07 -13.58 18.32
N THR A 130 -7.30 -13.87 19.36
CA THR A 130 -6.37 -14.98 19.38
C THR A 130 -7.14 -16.25 19.01
N ARG A 131 -6.60 -17.04 18.07
CA ARG A 131 -7.20 -18.30 17.60
C ARG A 131 -7.59 -19.24 18.76
N ASP A 132 -7.02 -19.05 19.94
CA ASP A 132 -7.27 -19.83 21.15
C ASP A 132 -8.67 -19.64 21.76
N ASN A 133 -9.43 -18.59 21.37
CA ASN A 133 -10.80 -18.38 21.85
C ASN A 133 -11.90 -19.00 20.97
N LEU A 134 -11.56 -19.59 19.81
CA LEU A 134 -12.56 -20.26 18.96
C LEU A 134 -12.85 -21.70 19.40
N THR A 135 -11.96 -22.32 20.17
CA THR A 135 -12.15 -23.69 20.68
C THR A 135 -13.11 -23.74 21.87
N GLN A 136 -13.26 -22.67 22.64
CA GLN A 136 -14.19 -22.64 23.78
C GLN A 136 -15.65 -22.35 23.40
N ILE A 137 -15.93 -21.89 22.19
CA ILE A 137 -17.30 -21.58 21.74
C ILE A 137 -17.95 -22.81 21.07
N LEU A 138 -17.17 -23.80 20.62
CA LEU A 138 -17.69 -25.02 19.99
C LEU A 138 -17.98 -26.16 20.99
N ASP A 139 -17.47 -26.10 22.22
CA ASP A 139 -17.71 -27.12 23.25
C ASP A 139 -18.92 -26.83 24.17
N THR A 140 -19.43 -25.60 24.21
CA THR A 140 -20.63 -25.26 25.00
C THR A 140 -21.95 -25.57 24.29
N GLY A 141 -21.92 -25.98 23.01
CA GLY A 141 -23.11 -26.35 22.22
C GLY A 141 -23.50 -27.84 22.25
N LYS A 142 -22.76 -28.69 22.99
CA LYS A 142 -23.01 -30.16 23.03
C LYS A 142 -23.54 -30.69 24.36
N ALA A 143 -23.78 -29.85 25.37
CA ALA A 143 -24.24 -30.28 26.69
C ALA A 143 -25.74 -30.05 26.96
N GLU A 144 -26.55 -29.73 25.94
CA GLU A 144 -27.99 -29.46 26.10
C GLU A 144 -28.89 -30.37 25.22
N GLN A 145 -28.42 -31.59 24.97
CA GLN A 145 -29.22 -32.70 24.44
C GLN A 145 -28.84 -33.99 25.16
N ALA A 146 -29.21 -34.06 26.44
CA ALA A 146 -29.32 -35.31 27.20
C ALA A 146 -30.51 -35.19 28.16
#